data_AF-A0A1A2PQ14-F1
#
_entry.id   AF-A0A1A2PQ14-F1
#
_cell.length_a   1.000
_cell.length_b   1.000
_cell.length_c   1.000
_cell.angle_alpha   90.00
_cell.angle_beta   90.00
_cell.angle_gamma   90.00
#
_symmetry.space_group_name_H-M   'P 1'
#
loop_
_entity.id
_entity.type
_entity.pdbx_description
1 polymer ?
#
loop_
_entity_poly.entity_id
_entity_poly.type
_entity_poly.pdbx_seq_one_letter_code
_entity_poly.pdbx_strand_id
1 'polypeptide(L)'
;MSELAPSLVELARRCGIATEYDDWTGRRVPVPAATLVAVLAALGVPAGTEQERNVALAAKLRSHWMRRLPPTIVGRTGEQTRFWVHVTHGDPAEVWLQLEDGTVCGGIEQVDNFTPPFDLGDRWVGEASFVLPADLPLGYHRVHLRSSDGETSTALIVTPDWLGLPERLGARRGWGLAAQLYSVRSKQSWGVGDLTDLTDLAVWSASRHGADYLLVNPLHAAAPTRPMEPSPYLPTSRRFINPLYLHVEAIPEFAELPKRSRVRRLRSEVQQRAARLDAIDRDGAWAAKRAALELLHRVPRSAGRELSYQAFRAREGGALDDFAIWCALAEKHGADWHSWPQSLQHPHASGVAAFAEKHSETVDFHRWLQWQLDEQLASVQSQAVRAGMALGVMHDLAVGVHPNGADAWALQDVLALGVTAGAPPDEFNQLGQDWSQPPWRPDRLDEEEYRPFRALIRAVLRHAGGVRIDHIIGLFRLWWIPEGAPPTEGTYVRYDHEAMIGIVAL
;
A
#
# COMPACT_ATOMS: atom_id res chain seq x y z
N MET A 1 -17.02 -33.04 13.63
CA MET A 1 -16.91 -32.01 12.58
C MET A 1 -17.65 -32.54 11.37
N SER A 2 -18.61 -31.78 10.83
CA SER A 2 -19.24 -32.15 9.55
C SER A 2 -18.17 -32.13 8.47
N GLU A 3 -18.17 -33.15 7.61
CA GLU A 3 -17.36 -33.14 6.39
C GLU A 3 -17.74 -31.90 5.55
N LEU A 4 -16.73 -31.22 4.99
CA LEU A 4 -16.96 -30.06 4.15
C LEU A 4 -17.60 -30.52 2.82
N ALA A 5 -18.63 -29.81 2.36
CA ALA A 5 -19.22 -30.09 1.06
C ALA A 5 -18.14 -29.98 -0.05
N PRO A 6 -18.03 -30.96 -0.97
CA PRO A 6 -17.00 -30.93 -2.03
C PRO A 6 -17.04 -29.65 -2.89
N SER A 7 -18.25 -29.13 -3.17
CA SER A 7 -18.44 -27.87 -3.90
C SER A 7 -17.89 -26.65 -3.15
N LEU A 8 -17.92 -26.64 -1.81
CA LEU A 8 -17.34 -25.58 -0.99
C LEU A 8 -15.81 -25.64 -1.01
N VAL A 9 -15.24 -26.84 -0.92
CA VAL A 9 -13.79 -27.07 -1.00
C VAL A 9 -13.25 -26.63 -2.36
N GLU A 10 -13.92 -27.03 -3.45
CA GLU A 10 -13.53 -26.64 -4.81
C GLU A 10 -13.61 -25.12 -5.01
N LEU A 11 -14.71 -24.49 -4.58
CA LEU A 11 -14.88 -23.04 -4.69
C LEU A 11 -13.82 -22.27 -3.89
N ALA A 12 -13.56 -22.69 -2.65
CA ALA A 12 -12.52 -22.10 -1.79
C ALA A 12 -11.14 -22.20 -2.46
N ARG A 13 -10.78 -23.38 -2.99
CA ARG A 13 -9.50 -23.59 -3.69
C ARG A 13 -9.36 -22.69 -4.91
N ARG A 14 -10.40 -22.56 -5.74
CA ARG A 14 -10.39 -21.65 -6.89
C ARG A 14 -10.23 -20.18 -6.49
N CYS A 15 -10.66 -19.80 -5.30
CA CYS A 15 -10.49 -18.46 -4.74
C CYS A 15 -9.20 -18.29 -3.92
N GLY A 16 -8.29 -19.29 -3.92
CA GLY A 16 -7.04 -19.20 -3.17
C GLY A 16 -7.20 -19.28 -1.65
N ILE A 17 -8.34 -19.77 -1.16
CA ILE A 17 -8.64 -19.92 0.27
C ILE A 17 -8.23 -21.32 0.73
N ALA A 18 -7.44 -21.39 1.80
CA ALA A 18 -7.06 -22.65 2.41
C ALA A 18 -8.27 -23.29 3.11
N THR A 19 -8.46 -24.59 2.91
CA THR A 19 -9.49 -25.40 3.58
C THR A 19 -8.94 -26.14 4.81
N GLU A 20 -7.63 -26.13 4.98
CA GLU A 20 -6.88 -26.69 6.09
C GLU A 20 -5.54 -25.95 6.23
N TYR A 21 -4.95 -25.98 7.42
CA TYR A 21 -3.62 -25.44 7.69
C TYR A 21 -2.90 -26.29 8.75
N ASP A 22 -1.58 -26.20 8.82
CA ASP A 22 -0.81 -26.82 9.89
C ASP A 22 -0.65 -25.80 11.03
N ASP A 23 -1.05 -26.16 12.24
CA ASP A 23 -0.88 -25.33 13.43
C ASP A 23 0.58 -25.34 13.93
N TRP A 24 0.90 -24.50 14.92
CA TRP A 24 2.26 -24.37 15.45
C TRP A 24 2.81 -25.66 16.09
N THR A 25 1.96 -26.64 16.40
CA THR A 25 2.36 -27.97 16.90
C THR A 25 2.60 -28.98 15.78
N GLY A 26 2.41 -28.57 14.52
CA GLY A 26 2.52 -29.43 13.34
C GLY A 26 1.28 -30.28 13.09
N ARG A 27 0.15 -30.02 13.77
CA ARG A 27 -1.11 -30.72 13.54
C ARG A 27 -1.88 -30.04 12.42
N ARG A 28 -2.41 -30.86 11.51
CA ARG A 28 -3.30 -30.39 10.45
C ARG A 28 -4.70 -30.09 10.99
N VAL A 29 -5.15 -28.86 10.82
CA VAL A 29 -6.43 -28.33 11.29
C VAL A 29 -7.32 -28.00 10.09
N PRO A 30 -8.49 -28.64 9.95
CA PRO A 30 -9.45 -28.25 8.92
C PRO A 30 -10.16 -26.96 9.31
N VAL A 31 -10.45 -26.13 8.30
CA VAL A 31 -11.13 -24.84 8.47
C VAL A 31 -12.64 -25.07 8.57
N PRO A 32 -13.36 -24.43 9.52
CA PRO A 32 -14.80 -24.54 9.61
C PRO A 32 -15.53 -24.06 8.34
N ALA A 33 -16.64 -24.71 7.99
CA ALA A 33 -17.45 -24.32 6.83
C ALA A 33 -17.95 -22.85 6.93
N ALA A 34 -18.31 -22.41 8.14
CA ALA A 34 -18.75 -21.04 8.39
C ALA A 34 -17.67 -20.01 8.05
N THR A 35 -16.41 -20.27 8.44
CA THR A 35 -15.25 -19.43 8.07
C THR A 35 -15.08 -19.36 6.57
N LEU A 36 -15.13 -20.49 5.86
CA LEU A 36 -14.99 -20.50 4.40
C LEU A 36 -16.10 -19.69 3.71
N VAL A 37 -17.35 -19.83 4.15
CA VAL A 37 -18.48 -19.07 3.60
C VAL A 37 -18.33 -17.57 3.87
N ALA A 38 -17.90 -17.18 5.07
CA ALA A 38 -17.70 -15.77 5.42
C ALA A 38 -16.54 -15.14 4.62
N VAL A 39 -15.42 -15.84 4.48
CA VAL A 39 -14.27 -15.36 3.68
C VAL A 39 -14.63 -15.29 2.18
N LEU A 40 -15.40 -16.25 1.66
CA LEU A 40 -15.93 -16.17 0.30
C LEU A 40 -16.86 -14.96 0.13
N ALA A 41 -17.72 -14.68 1.11
CA ALA A 41 -18.59 -13.51 1.10
C ALA A 41 -17.80 -12.19 1.10
N ALA A 42 -16.67 -12.11 1.83
CA ALA A 42 -15.77 -10.95 1.80
C ALA A 42 -15.08 -10.75 0.44
N LEU A 43 -14.94 -11.81 -0.35
CA LEU A 43 -14.54 -11.76 -1.77
C LEU A 43 -15.73 -11.49 -2.72
N GLY A 44 -16.93 -11.24 -2.19
CA GLY A 44 -18.15 -11.04 -3.00
C GLY A 44 -18.66 -12.32 -3.67
N VAL A 45 -18.35 -13.50 -3.13
CA VAL A 45 -18.74 -14.80 -3.68
C VAL A 45 -19.76 -15.48 -2.74
N PRO A 46 -21.06 -15.51 -3.10
CA PRO A 46 -22.07 -16.24 -2.34
C PRO A 46 -21.78 -17.75 -2.28
N ALA A 47 -21.86 -18.35 -1.09
CA ALA A 47 -21.49 -19.75 -0.88
C ALA A 47 -22.31 -20.46 0.22
N GLY A 48 -23.35 -19.83 0.75
CA GLY A 48 -24.17 -20.33 1.85
C GLY A 48 -24.95 -21.60 1.50
N THR A 49 -25.35 -21.77 0.24
CA THR A 49 -26.07 -22.96 -0.24
C THR A 49 -25.35 -23.69 -1.36
N GLU A 50 -25.71 -24.97 -1.60
CA GLU A 50 -25.18 -25.75 -2.72
C GLU A 50 -25.46 -25.08 -4.08
N GLN A 51 -26.64 -24.50 -4.23
CA GLN A 51 -27.03 -23.77 -5.43
C GLN A 51 -26.14 -22.54 -5.66
N GLU A 52 -25.91 -21.74 -4.62
CA GLU A 52 -25.01 -20.58 -4.70
C GLU A 52 -23.59 -20.98 -5.10
N ARG A 53 -23.06 -22.06 -4.51
CA ARG A 53 -21.72 -22.56 -4.83
C ARG A 53 -21.60 -23.01 -6.29
N ASN A 54 -22.60 -23.74 -6.80
CA ASN A 54 -22.60 -24.19 -8.19
C ASN A 54 -22.74 -23.01 -9.17
N VAL A 55 -23.56 -22.01 -8.84
CA VAL A 55 -23.66 -20.76 -9.62
C VAL A 55 -22.32 -20.01 -9.61
N ALA A 56 -21.66 -19.88 -8.47
CA ALA A 56 -20.36 -19.21 -8.34
C ALA A 56 -19.25 -19.94 -9.12
N LEU A 57 -19.21 -21.27 -9.06
CA LEU A 57 -18.26 -22.09 -9.84
C LEU A 57 -18.47 -21.92 -11.35
N ALA A 58 -19.72 -21.95 -11.81
CA ALA A 58 -20.06 -21.71 -13.21
C ALA A 58 -19.71 -20.29 -13.64
N ALA A 59 -20.03 -19.28 -12.81
CA ALA A 59 -19.71 -17.88 -13.07
C ALA A 59 -18.20 -17.64 -13.17
N LYS A 60 -17.40 -18.29 -12.33
CA LYS A 60 -15.94 -18.19 -12.36
C LYS A 60 -15.31 -18.84 -13.59
N LEU A 61 -15.84 -19.99 -14.02
CA LEU A 61 -15.44 -20.58 -15.30
C LEU A 61 -15.80 -19.64 -16.45
N ARG A 62 -17.03 -19.11 -16.46
CA ARG A 62 -17.48 -18.16 -17.49
C ARG A 62 -16.65 -16.89 -17.49
N SER A 63 -16.25 -16.36 -16.33
CA SER A 63 -15.47 -15.12 -16.24
C SER A 63 -14.06 -15.24 -16.80
N HIS A 64 -13.42 -16.41 -16.69
CA HIS A 64 -12.18 -16.72 -17.41
C HIS A 64 -12.38 -16.49 -18.92
N TRP A 65 -13.37 -17.17 -19.51
CA TRP A 65 -13.66 -17.14 -20.95
C TRP A 65 -14.25 -15.82 -21.47
N MET A 66 -14.76 -14.95 -20.60
CA MET A 66 -15.23 -13.61 -20.99
C MET A 66 -14.10 -12.59 -21.09
N ARG A 67 -12.93 -12.85 -20.47
CA ARG A 67 -11.79 -11.94 -20.51
C ARG A 67 -11.00 -12.16 -21.78
N ARG A 68 -10.62 -11.09 -22.47
CA ARG A 68 -9.81 -11.20 -23.69
C ARG A 68 -8.30 -11.38 -23.40
N LEU A 69 -7.85 -10.90 -22.25
CA LEU A 69 -6.48 -10.98 -21.74
C LEU A 69 -6.52 -11.33 -20.24
N PRO A 70 -5.42 -11.86 -19.67
CA PRO A 70 -5.25 -11.97 -18.23
C PRO A 70 -5.39 -10.59 -17.57
N PRO A 71 -5.85 -10.50 -16.31
CA PRO A 71 -6.00 -9.21 -15.64
C PRO A 71 -4.66 -8.47 -15.55
N THR A 72 -3.60 -9.19 -15.20
CA THR A 72 -2.20 -8.75 -15.28
C THR A 72 -1.32 -9.88 -15.83
N ILE A 73 -0.25 -9.53 -16.52
CA ILE A 73 0.83 -10.46 -16.88
C ILE A 73 2.07 -10.09 -16.05
N VAL A 74 2.67 -11.07 -15.37
CA VAL A 74 3.91 -10.88 -14.63
C VAL A 74 4.97 -11.81 -15.21
N GLY A 75 6.12 -11.25 -15.55
CA GLY A 75 7.28 -11.97 -16.05
C GLY A 75 8.54 -11.61 -15.27
N ARG A 76 9.54 -12.49 -15.33
CA ARG A 76 10.88 -12.21 -14.80
C ARG A 76 11.85 -11.97 -15.94
N THR A 77 12.75 -11.02 -15.77
CA THR A 77 13.82 -10.79 -16.75
C THR A 77 14.67 -12.05 -16.92
N GLY A 78 15.04 -12.37 -18.16
CA GLY A 78 15.79 -13.60 -18.49
C GLY A 78 14.91 -14.84 -18.71
N GLU A 79 13.59 -14.76 -18.51
CA GLU A 79 12.66 -15.87 -18.72
C GLU A 79 11.59 -15.53 -19.76
N GLN A 80 11.25 -16.50 -20.60
CA GLN A 80 10.09 -16.38 -21.49
C GLN A 80 8.79 -16.43 -20.67
N THR A 81 7.88 -15.49 -20.92
CA THR A 81 6.60 -15.42 -20.21
C THR A 81 5.46 -15.83 -21.13
N ARG A 82 4.81 -16.96 -20.83
CA ARG A 82 3.64 -17.46 -21.58
C ARG A 82 2.35 -16.91 -20.98
N PHE A 83 1.43 -16.47 -21.84
CA PHE A 83 0.10 -16.02 -21.43
C PHE A 83 -0.97 -16.46 -22.44
N TRP A 84 -2.23 -16.47 -22.01
CA TRP A 84 -3.37 -16.81 -22.85
C TRP A 84 -4.06 -15.55 -23.37
N VAL A 85 -4.77 -15.67 -24.50
CA VAL A 85 -5.72 -14.66 -25.00
C VAL A 85 -7.02 -15.35 -25.38
N HIS A 86 -8.14 -14.65 -25.25
CA HIS A 86 -9.44 -15.12 -25.75
C HIS A 86 -9.98 -14.22 -26.85
N VAL A 87 -10.48 -14.84 -27.91
CA VAL A 87 -11.15 -14.19 -29.04
C VAL A 87 -12.38 -15.01 -29.44
N THR A 88 -13.31 -14.42 -30.18
CA THR A 88 -14.40 -15.21 -30.80
C THR A 88 -13.76 -16.33 -31.62
N HIS A 89 -14.27 -17.55 -31.47
CA HIS A 89 -13.69 -18.71 -32.13
C HIS A 89 -13.66 -18.52 -33.66
N GLY A 90 -12.47 -18.62 -34.25
CA GLY A 90 -12.24 -18.40 -35.68
C GLY A 90 -11.72 -17.00 -36.04
N ASP A 91 -11.81 -16.02 -35.12
CA ASP A 91 -11.24 -14.69 -35.33
C ASP A 91 -9.71 -14.66 -35.14
N PRO A 92 -8.99 -13.73 -35.81
CA PRO A 92 -7.56 -13.53 -35.60
C PRO A 92 -7.26 -12.94 -34.22
N ALA A 93 -6.11 -13.29 -33.66
CA ALA A 93 -5.56 -12.67 -32.45
C ALA A 93 -4.22 -12.01 -32.77
N GLU A 94 -4.21 -10.70 -32.91
CA GLU A 94 -2.99 -9.93 -33.12
C GLU A 94 -2.52 -9.32 -31.80
N VAL A 95 -1.27 -9.60 -31.42
CA VAL A 95 -0.69 -9.19 -30.14
C VAL A 95 0.58 -8.38 -30.37
N TRP A 96 0.69 -7.26 -29.66
CA TRP A 96 1.92 -6.47 -29.60
C TRP A 96 2.15 -5.91 -28.21
N LEU A 97 3.38 -5.46 -27.97
CA LEU A 97 3.85 -4.92 -26.71
C LEU A 97 4.09 -3.41 -26.85
N GLN A 98 3.79 -2.67 -25.79
CA GLN A 98 4.22 -1.29 -25.58
C GLN A 98 5.04 -1.21 -24.30
N LEU A 99 6.31 -0.86 -24.40
CA LEU A 99 7.23 -0.70 -23.28
C LEU A 99 6.89 0.57 -22.46
N GLU A 100 7.44 0.67 -21.25
CA GLU A 100 7.17 1.78 -20.32
C GLU A 100 7.61 3.13 -20.90
N ASP A 101 8.65 3.13 -21.75
CA ASP A 101 9.15 4.32 -22.45
C ASP A 101 8.33 4.72 -23.69
N GLY A 102 7.30 3.93 -24.04
CA GLY A 102 6.43 4.14 -25.19
C GLY A 102 6.85 3.39 -26.46
N THR A 103 7.98 2.68 -26.47
CA THR A 103 8.42 1.85 -27.60
C THR A 103 7.42 0.73 -27.89
N VAL A 104 7.09 0.51 -29.16
CA VAL A 104 6.15 -0.54 -29.59
C VAL A 104 6.91 -1.69 -30.25
N CYS A 105 6.69 -2.91 -29.76
CA CYS A 105 7.31 -4.13 -30.26
C CYS A 105 6.22 -5.10 -30.76
N GLY A 106 6.28 -5.46 -32.05
CA GLY A 106 5.39 -6.48 -32.64
C GLY A 106 6.04 -7.87 -32.67
N GLY A 107 5.39 -8.82 -33.34
CA GLY A 107 5.95 -10.15 -33.60
C GLY A 107 5.98 -11.06 -32.37
N ILE A 108 5.03 -10.88 -31.44
CA ILE A 108 4.88 -11.78 -30.29
C ILE A 108 4.49 -13.16 -30.80
N GLU A 109 5.27 -14.18 -30.41
CA GLU A 109 5.12 -15.53 -30.92
C GLU A 109 3.85 -16.18 -30.38
N GLN A 110 2.96 -16.59 -31.29
CA GLN A 110 1.85 -17.48 -30.95
C GLN A 110 2.37 -18.91 -30.91
N VAL A 111 2.08 -19.62 -29.82
CA VAL A 111 2.47 -21.03 -29.62
C VAL A 111 1.25 -21.92 -29.55
N ASP A 112 1.46 -23.23 -29.73
CA ASP A 112 0.38 -24.22 -29.71
C ASP A 112 -0.42 -24.16 -28.38
N ASN A 113 -1.74 -24.09 -28.54
CA ASN A 113 -2.72 -24.21 -27.47
C ASN A 113 -3.80 -25.22 -27.89
N PHE A 114 -4.01 -26.25 -27.06
CA PHE A 114 -4.97 -27.31 -27.31
C PHE A 114 -6.24 -27.19 -26.45
N THR A 115 -6.45 -26.07 -25.75
CA THR A 115 -7.68 -25.79 -25.02
C THR A 115 -8.85 -25.71 -26.02
N PRO A 116 -9.90 -26.55 -25.87
CA PRO A 116 -11.04 -26.52 -26.79
C PRO A 116 -11.84 -25.21 -26.63
N PRO A 117 -12.53 -24.75 -27.69
CA PRO A 117 -13.40 -23.57 -27.59
C PRO A 117 -14.50 -23.74 -26.55
N PHE A 118 -14.90 -22.63 -25.94
CA PHE A 118 -15.95 -22.57 -24.92
C PHE A 118 -17.20 -21.85 -25.44
N ASP A 119 -18.37 -22.39 -25.14
CA ASP A 119 -19.65 -21.78 -25.50
C ASP A 119 -20.12 -20.81 -24.40
N LEU A 120 -20.09 -19.51 -24.70
CA LEU A 120 -20.68 -18.48 -23.83
C LEU A 120 -22.20 -18.33 -24.03
N GLY A 121 -22.83 -19.11 -24.91
CA GLY A 121 -24.25 -19.09 -25.21
C GLY A 121 -24.64 -18.07 -26.29
N ASP A 122 -23.95 -16.93 -26.35
CA ASP A 122 -24.07 -15.93 -27.42
C ASP A 122 -23.02 -16.13 -28.53
N ARG A 123 -21.84 -16.65 -28.17
CA ARG A 123 -20.74 -16.98 -29.09
C ARG A 123 -19.85 -18.09 -28.56
N TRP A 124 -19.14 -18.73 -29.48
CA TRP A 124 -18.01 -19.59 -29.16
C TRP A 124 -16.74 -18.74 -28.99
N VAL A 125 -15.93 -19.05 -27.99
CA VAL A 125 -14.67 -18.37 -27.70
C VAL A 125 -13.52 -19.36 -27.80
N GLY A 126 -12.48 -19.00 -28.54
CA GLY A 126 -11.23 -19.76 -28.62
C GLY A 126 -10.15 -19.17 -27.70
N GLU A 127 -9.23 -20.01 -27.24
CA GLU A 127 -8.05 -19.60 -26.48
C GLU A 127 -6.78 -19.83 -27.29
N ALA A 128 -5.96 -18.80 -27.43
CA ALA A 128 -4.61 -18.89 -28.01
C ALA A 128 -3.57 -18.61 -26.91
N SER A 129 -2.35 -19.12 -27.09
CA SER A 129 -1.23 -18.86 -26.19
C SER A 129 -0.15 -18.06 -26.92
N PHE A 130 0.43 -17.09 -26.24
CA PHE A 130 1.52 -16.26 -26.73
C PHE A 130 2.70 -16.32 -25.77
N VAL A 131 3.91 -16.10 -26.30
CA VAL A 131 5.15 -16.06 -25.52
C VAL A 131 5.83 -14.71 -25.70
N LEU A 132 6.08 -14.03 -24.58
CA LEU A 132 6.89 -12.82 -24.51
C LEU A 132 8.38 -13.18 -24.50
N PRO A 133 9.24 -12.37 -25.14
CA PRO A 133 10.67 -12.62 -25.18
C PRO A 133 11.31 -12.45 -23.80
N ALA A 134 12.45 -13.10 -23.59
CA ALA A 134 13.13 -13.14 -22.29
C ALA A 134 13.96 -11.89 -21.97
N ASP A 135 14.30 -11.09 -22.99
CA ASP A 135 15.16 -9.91 -22.91
C ASP A 135 14.38 -8.60 -22.73
N LEU A 136 13.14 -8.68 -22.24
CA LEU A 136 12.36 -7.48 -21.93
C LEU A 136 13.02 -6.67 -20.80
N PRO A 137 13.05 -5.33 -20.93
CA PRO A 137 13.56 -4.48 -19.87
C PRO A 137 12.68 -4.60 -18.62
N LEU A 138 13.27 -4.28 -17.46
CA LEU A 138 12.50 -4.14 -16.23
C LEU A 138 11.51 -2.98 -16.36
N GLY A 139 10.32 -3.14 -15.78
CA GLY A 139 9.36 -2.04 -15.70
C GLY A 139 7.91 -2.46 -15.87
N TYR A 140 7.09 -1.44 -16.12
CA TYR A 140 5.63 -1.57 -16.24
C TYR A 140 5.21 -1.26 -17.68
N HIS A 141 4.94 -2.31 -18.44
CA HIS A 141 4.62 -2.29 -19.87
C HIS A 141 3.14 -2.60 -20.10
N ARG A 142 2.71 -2.61 -21.37
CA ARG A 142 1.36 -3.03 -21.77
C ARG A 142 1.40 -4.03 -22.91
N VAL A 143 0.67 -5.13 -22.74
CA VAL A 143 0.35 -6.05 -23.85
C VAL A 143 -0.99 -5.64 -24.42
N HIS A 144 -1.04 -5.49 -25.73
CA HIS A 144 -2.23 -5.13 -26.48
C HIS A 144 -2.69 -6.32 -27.32
N LEU A 145 -4.00 -6.46 -27.46
CA LEU A 145 -4.65 -7.47 -28.28
C LEU A 145 -5.67 -6.79 -29.20
N ARG A 146 -5.57 -7.07 -30.50
CA ARG A 146 -6.58 -6.73 -31.50
C ARG A 146 -7.18 -8.00 -32.09
N SER A 147 -8.51 -7.98 -32.22
CA SER A 147 -9.31 -9.00 -32.94
C SER A 147 -10.43 -8.29 -33.69
N SER A 148 -11.26 -9.04 -34.40
CA SER A 148 -12.42 -8.54 -35.16
C SER A 148 -13.37 -7.69 -34.33
N ASP A 149 -13.51 -7.98 -33.02
CA ASP A 149 -14.43 -7.30 -32.10
C ASP A 149 -13.81 -6.09 -31.36
N GLY A 150 -12.56 -5.73 -31.68
CA GLY A 150 -11.90 -4.51 -31.20
C GLY A 150 -10.56 -4.76 -30.51
N GLU A 151 -10.08 -3.73 -29.82
CA GLU A 151 -8.78 -3.69 -29.16
C GLU A 151 -8.91 -3.63 -27.63
N THR A 152 -8.00 -4.29 -26.92
CA THR A 152 -7.89 -4.24 -25.46
C THR A 152 -6.42 -4.33 -25.03
N SER A 153 -6.13 -4.01 -23.78
CA SER A 153 -4.78 -4.15 -23.24
C SER A 153 -4.78 -4.56 -21.77
N THR A 154 -3.67 -5.12 -21.32
CA THR A 154 -3.38 -5.43 -19.92
C THR A 154 -1.97 -4.97 -19.56
N ALA A 155 -1.70 -4.75 -18.28
CA ALA A 155 -0.35 -4.52 -17.78
C ALA A 155 0.53 -5.77 -17.93
N LEU A 156 1.77 -5.53 -18.35
CA LEU A 156 2.87 -6.48 -18.22
C LEU A 156 3.87 -5.91 -17.22
N ILE A 157 4.14 -6.64 -16.15
CA ILE A 157 5.13 -6.26 -15.13
C ILE A 157 6.34 -7.18 -15.29
N VAL A 158 7.47 -6.62 -15.70
CA VAL A 158 8.74 -7.35 -15.85
C VAL A 158 9.62 -7.06 -14.65
N THR A 159 9.87 -8.09 -13.85
CA THR A 159 10.51 -8.00 -12.53
C THR A 159 11.91 -8.61 -12.55
N PRO A 160 12.83 -8.15 -11.68
CA PRO A 160 14.18 -8.71 -11.63
C PRO A 160 14.18 -10.09 -10.95
N ASP A 161 14.99 -11.02 -11.44
CA ASP A 161 15.24 -12.30 -10.76
C ASP A 161 16.06 -12.11 -9.46
N TRP A 162 16.89 -11.06 -9.42
CA TRP A 162 17.69 -10.71 -8.25
C TRP A 162 17.87 -9.20 -8.11
N LEU A 163 17.58 -8.67 -6.91
CA LEU A 163 17.72 -7.24 -6.58
C LEU A 163 19.18 -6.77 -6.53
N GLY A 164 20.11 -7.67 -6.17
CA GLY A 164 21.49 -7.29 -5.89
C GLY A 164 21.70 -6.70 -4.49
N LEU A 165 22.96 -6.36 -4.20
CA LEU A 165 23.33 -5.49 -3.09
C LEU A 165 23.61 -4.08 -3.63
N PRO A 166 23.28 -3.00 -2.89
CA PRO A 166 23.59 -1.65 -3.32
C PRO A 166 25.09 -1.46 -3.58
N GLU A 167 25.45 -0.91 -4.74
CA GLU A 167 26.84 -0.79 -5.20
C GLU A 167 27.76 -0.11 -4.18
N ARG A 168 27.24 0.89 -3.45
CA ARG A 168 27.99 1.62 -2.40
C ARG A 168 28.35 0.76 -1.19
N LEU A 169 27.61 -0.32 -0.95
CA LEU A 169 27.96 -1.30 0.07
C LEU A 169 29.06 -2.24 -0.45
N GLY A 170 29.04 -2.57 -1.74
CA GLY A 170 29.98 -3.50 -2.34
C GLY A 170 29.94 -4.86 -1.64
N ALA A 171 31.12 -5.49 -1.46
CA ALA A 171 31.24 -6.80 -0.81
C ALA A 171 31.41 -6.75 0.72
N ARG A 172 31.34 -5.57 1.35
CA ARG A 172 31.62 -5.43 2.79
C ARG A 172 30.35 -5.64 3.62
N ARG A 173 30.52 -6.13 4.85
CA ARG A 173 29.44 -6.14 5.84
C ARG A 173 29.20 -4.71 6.33
N GLY A 174 27.97 -4.25 6.22
CA GLY A 174 27.54 -2.98 6.81
C GLY A 174 26.83 -3.19 8.15
N TRP A 175 26.79 -2.14 8.96
CA TRP A 175 26.02 -2.09 10.20
C TRP A 175 25.28 -0.76 10.29
N GLY A 176 24.20 -0.72 11.08
CA GLY A 176 23.41 0.49 11.26
C GLY A 176 22.73 0.51 12.63
N LEU A 177 22.10 1.64 12.92
CA LEU A 177 21.28 1.80 14.11
C LEU A 177 19.82 1.48 13.79
N ALA A 178 19.07 0.99 14.77
CA ALA A 178 17.61 0.92 14.71
C ALA A 178 17.04 1.85 15.79
N ALA A 179 16.20 2.80 15.38
CA ALA A 179 15.66 3.82 16.26
C ALA A 179 14.14 3.93 16.11
N GLN A 180 13.44 3.94 17.25
CA GLN A 180 12.07 4.42 17.30
C GLN A 180 12.11 5.95 17.26
N LEU A 181 12.03 6.54 16.07
CA LEU A 181 12.29 7.97 15.83
C LEU A 181 11.51 8.86 16.79
N TYR A 182 10.23 8.54 17.04
CA TYR A 182 9.39 9.32 17.94
C TYR A 182 9.97 9.47 19.36
N SER A 183 10.83 8.54 19.83
CA SER A 183 11.45 8.60 21.15
C SER A 183 12.81 9.30 21.20
N VAL A 184 13.44 9.57 20.06
CA VAL A 184 14.76 10.21 19.99
C VAL A 184 14.60 11.72 19.85
N ARG A 185 14.91 12.47 20.92
CA ARG A 185 14.69 13.93 20.99
C ARG A 185 16.01 14.69 21.07
N SER A 186 16.09 15.82 20.38
CA SER A 186 17.08 16.88 20.59
C SER A 186 16.51 18.01 21.45
N LYS A 187 17.35 19.03 21.68
CA LYS A 187 16.95 20.30 22.32
C LYS A 187 15.99 21.13 21.44
N GLN A 188 15.86 20.81 20.16
CA GLN A 188 14.99 21.54 19.22
C GLN A 188 13.67 20.80 18.96
N SER A 189 13.57 19.51 19.33
CA SER A 189 12.34 18.73 19.14
C SER A 189 11.15 19.34 19.86
N TRP A 190 9.99 19.25 19.24
CA TRP A 190 8.70 19.65 19.80
C TRP A 190 8.11 18.51 20.65
N GLY A 191 8.86 18.03 21.63
CA GLY A 191 8.43 16.96 22.56
C GLY A 191 8.45 15.53 22.00
N VAL A 192 8.59 15.37 20.69
CA VAL A 192 8.70 14.10 19.96
C VAL A 192 9.83 14.21 18.93
N GLY A 193 10.54 13.12 18.66
CA GLY A 193 11.56 13.10 17.61
C GLY A 193 10.97 13.39 16.24
N ASP A 194 11.66 14.19 15.43
CA ASP A 194 11.23 14.65 14.11
C ASP A 194 12.30 14.42 13.02
N LEU A 195 12.02 14.82 11.77
CA LEU A 195 12.93 14.56 10.64
C LEU A 195 14.26 15.32 10.74
N THR A 196 14.35 16.41 11.53
CA THR A 196 15.64 17.03 11.82
C THR A 196 16.44 16.19 12.81
N ASP A 197 15.78 15.63 13.84
CA ASP A 197 16.41 14.69 14.76
C ASP A 197 16.92 13.43 14.03
N LEU A 198 16.14 12.94 13.05
CA LEU A 198 16.54 11.83 12.19
C LEU A 198 17.81 12.15 11.38
N THR A 199 17.85 13.36 10.81
CA THR A 199 19.01 13.86 10.06
C THR A 199 20.24 13.92 10.95
N ASP A 200 20.12 14.53 12.13
CA ASP A 200 21.22 14.67 13.08
C ASP A 200 21.75 13.31 13.54
N LEU A 201 20.85 12.35 13.84
CA LEU A 201 21.22 10.99 14.23
C LEU A 201 21.95 10.24 13.10
N ALA A 202 21.49 10.39 11.85
CA ALA A 202 22.13 9.78 10.69
C ALA A 202 23.54 10.38 10.46
N VAL A 203 23.66 11.71 10.44
CA VAL A 203 24.94 12.39 10.25
C VAL A 203 25.94 12.05 11.35
N TRP A 204 25.49 12.06 12.61
CA TRP A 204 26.33 11.71 13.76
C TRP A 204 26.81 10.26 13.69
N SER A 205 25.91 9.30 13.48
CA SER A 205 26.26 7.88 13.47
C SER A 205 27.16 7.51 12.29
N ALA A 206 26.91 8.07 11.11
CA ALA A 206 27.78 7.90 9.94
C ALA A 206 29.17 8.51 10.19
N SER A 207 29.23 9.79 10.58
CA SER A 207 30.50 10.53 10.67
C SER A 207 31.39 10.09 11.84
N ARG A 208 30.80 9.64 12.95
CA ARG A 208 31.55 9.28 14.17
C ARG A 208 31.81 7.79 14.29
N HIS A 209 30.94 6.96 13.72
CA HIS A 209 30.97 5.52 13.94
C HIS A 209 31.00 4.70 12.65
N GLY A 210 30.83 5.33 11.48
CA GLY A 210 30.82 4.64 10.19
C GLY A 210 29.59 3.75 10.02
N ALA A 211 28.43 4.15 10.56
CA ALA A 211 27.17 3.47 10.31
C ALA A 211 26.76 3.63 8.84
N ASP A 212 26.22 2.57 8.24
CA ASP A 212 25.81 2.52 6.83
C ASP A 212 24.33 2.79 6.61
N TYR A 213 23.54 2.63 7.66
CA TYR A 213 22.11 2.85 7.62
C TYR A 213 21.53 3.20 8.99
N LEU A 214 20.33 3.76 8.95
CA LEU A 214 19.49 3.99 10.11
C LEU A 214 18.09 3.45 9.81
N LEU A 215 17.73 2.35 10.48
CA LEU A 215 16.38 1.80 10.45
C LEU A 215 15.48 2.60 11.38
N VAL A 216 14.33 3.05 10.87
CA VAL A 216 13.32 3.75 11.66
C VAL A 216 12.03 2.94 11.74
N ASN A 217 11.23 3.20 12.77
CA ASN A 217 9.85 2.71 12.82
C ASN A 217 9.03 3.22 11.62
N PRO A 218 7.88 2.60 11.34
CA PRO A 218 7.01 3.10 10.27
C PRO A 218 6.62 4.56 10.51
N LEU A 219 6.78 5.40 9.49
CA LEU A 219 6.48 6.83 9.54
C LEU A 219 5.10 7.18 8.95
N HIS A 220 4.31 6.16 8.66
CA HIS A 220 2.97 6.19 8.08
C HIS A 220 2.03 7.18 8.78
N ALA A 221 1.15 7.80 8.01
CA ALA A 221 0.19 8.78 8.51
C ALA A 221 -0.73 8.17 9.58
N ALA A 222 -0.96 8.94 10.65
CA ALA A 222 -2.02 8.67 11.61
C ALA A 222 -3.24 9.56 11.30
N ALA A 223 -4.40 9.23 11.88
CA ALA A 223 -5.57 10.09 11.77
C ALA A 223 -5.27 11.51 12.33
N PRO A 224 -5.77 12.58 11.69
CA PRO A 224 -5.55 13.96 12.17
C PRO A 224 -6.42 14.32 13.39
N THR A 225 -7.12 13.34 13.96
CA THR A 225 -8.02 13.45 15.12
C THR A 225 -7.30 13.08 16.42
N ARG A 226 -7.90 13.44 17.56
CA ARG A 226 -7.42 13.02 18.88
C ARG A 226 -8.26 11.87 19.46
N PRO A 227 -7.65 10.93 20.20
CA PRO A 227 -6.20 10.77 20.38
C PRO A 227 -5.52 10.29 19.09
N MET A 228 -4.29 10.74 18.84
CA MET A 228 -3.47 10.24 17.75
C MET A 228 -2.98 8.82 18.07
N GLU A 229 -3.16 7.89 17.13
CA GLU A 229 -2.73 6.49 17.25
C GLU A 229 -1.23 6.40 17.64
N PRO A 230 -0.90 5.83 18.81
CA PRO A 230 0.50 5.70 19.24
C PRO A 230 1.28 4.61 18.48
N SER A 231 0.60 3.58 17.96
CA SER A 231 1.22 2.47 17.25
C SER A 231 1.53 2.83 15.78
N PRO A 232 2.80 2.80 15.35
CA PRO A 232 3.14 3.02 13.95
C PRO A 232 2.68 1.88 13.02
N TYR A 233 2.20 0.77 13.58
CA TYR A 233 1.76 -0.43 12.85
C TYR A 233 0.25 -0.49 12.59
N LEU A 234 -0.52 0.51 13.06
CA LEU A 234 -1.94 0.67 12.72
C LEU A 234 -2.22 2.06 12.13
N PRO A 235 -1.56 2.44 11.01
CA PRO A 235 -1.69 3.76 10.44
C PRO A 235 -3.01 3.98 9.70
N THR A 236 -3.37 5.23 9.45
CA THR A 236 -4.52 5.57 8.59
C THR A 236 -4.19 5.38 7.09
N SER A 237 -2.92 5.53 6.72
CA SER A 237 -2.42 5.28 5.37
C SER A 237 -0.98 4.80 5.42
N ARG A 238 -0.63 3.81 4.61
CA ARG A 238 0.77 3.37 4.44
C ARG A 238 1.52 4.13 3.34
N ARG A 239 0.79 4.91 2.53
CA ARG A 239 1.38 5.71 1.44
C ARG A 239 1.83 7.09 1.92
N PHE A 240 1.05 7.70 2.79
CA PHE A 240 1.29 9.06 3.29
C PHE A 240 1.98 9.05 4.65
N ILE A 241 2.62 10.17 5.01
CA ILE A 241 3.52 10.26 6.16
C ILE A 241 2.86 11.04 7.30
N ASN A 242 3.16 10.70 8.55
CA ASN A 242 2.60 11.38 9.71
C ASN A 242 3.19 12.80 9.86
N PRO A 243 2.36 13.86 9.81
CA PRO A 243 2.84 15.23 9.95
C PRO A 243 3.39 15.54 11.35
N LEU A 244 3.22 14.64 12.33
CA LEU A 244 3.92 14.70 13.62
C LEU A 244 5.44 14.78 13.46
N TYR A 245 6.02 14.19 12.41
CA TYR A 245 7.47 14.19 12.18
C TYR A 245 8.00 15.44 11.48
N LEU A 246 7.16 16.40 11.08
CA LEU A 246 7.64 17.66 10.51
C LEU A 246 8.43 18.48 11.52
N HIS A 247 9.60 18.96 11.12
CA HIS A 247 10.28 20.04 11.84
C HIS A 247 9.80 21.39 11.30
N VAL A 248 9.06 22.16 12.11
CA VAL A 248 8.36 23.38 11.65
C VAL A 248 9.38 24.43 11.17
N GLU A 249 10.48 24.60 11.90
CA GLU A 249 11.49 25.61 11.59
C GLU A 249 12.38 25.26 10.39
N ALA A 250 12.30 24.04 9.87
CA ALA A 250 13.02 23.62 8.67
C ALA A 250 12.27 23.97 7.37
N ILE A 251 11.02 24.42 7.47
CA ILE A 251 10.21 24.86 6.33
C ILE A 251 10.74 26.24 5.87
N PRO A 252 11.12 26.44 4.59
CA PRO A 252 11.70 27.69 4.11
C PRO A 252 10.86 28.93 4.43
N GLU A 253 9.54 28.82 4.31
CA GLU A 253 8.58 29.90 4.58
C GLU A 253 8.59 30.36 6.06
N PHE A 254 9.20 29.60 6.98
CA PHE A 254 9.40 30.03 8.37
C PHE A 254 10.24 31.32 8.48
N ALA A 255 11.19 31.54 7.57
CA ALA A 255 12.05 32.74 7.57
C ALA A 255 11.23 34.02 7.35
N GLU A 256 10.21 33.94 6.49
CA GLU A 256 9.33 35.03 6.08
C GLU A 256 8.14 35.22 7.02
N LEU A 257 7.92 34.31 7.97
CA LEU A 257 6.77 34.36 8.86
C LEU A 257 6.80 35.63 9.76
N PRO A 258 5.75 36.46 9.75
CA PRO A 258 5.61 37.54 10.73
C PRO A 258 5.42 36.97 12.14
N LYS A 259 6.03 37.58 13.16
CA LYS A 259 5.88 37.17 14.58
C LYS A 259 6.29 35.71 14.87
N ARG A 260 7.46 35.28 14.38
CA ARG A 260 8.13 34.00 14.74
C ARG A 260 8.18 33.69 16.24
N SER A 261 8.13 34.71 17.10
CA SER A 261 8.04 34.55 18.55
C SER A 261 6.84 33.70 19.00
N ARG A 262 5.71 33.73 18.28
CA ARG A 262 4.54 32.88 18.56
C ARG A 262 4.87 31.40 18.37
N VAL A 263 5.54 31.04 17.27
CA VAL A 263 5.97 29.65 16.99
C VAL A 263 6.99 29.19 18.03
N ARG A 264 7.98 30.03 18.35
CA ARG A 264 8.97 29.74 19.40
C ARG A 264 8.33 29.52 20.77
N ARG A 265 7.28 30.28 21.11
CA ARG A 265 6.52 30.11 22.36
C ARG A 265 5.79 28.76 22.38
N LEU A 266 5.08 28.40 21.30
CA LEU A 266 4.41 27.10 21.17
C LEU A 266 5.40 25.94 21.39
N ARG A 267 6.57 26.00 20.75
CA ARG A 267 7.64 25.02 20.95
C ARG A 267 8.09 24.94 22.41
N SER A 268 8.39 26.09 23.02
CA SER A 268 8.85 26.16 24.41
C SER A 268 7.83 25.56 25.38
N GLU A 269 6.54 25.83 25.18
CA GLU A 269 5.45 25.27 26.01
C GLU A 269 5.41 23.74 25.91
N VAL A 270 5.50 23.19 24.70
CA VAL A 270 5.56 21.73 24.49
C VAL A 270 6.82 21.12 25.10
N GLN A 271 7.98 21.77 24.94
CA GLN A 271 9.24 21.29 25.53
C GLN A 271 9.20 21.26 27.05
N GLN A 272 8.64 22.29 27.69
CA GLN A 272 8.46 22.34 29.14
C GLN A 272 7.51 21.25 29.64
N ARG A 273 6.42 20.98 28.91
CA ARG A 273 5.51 19.88 29.24
C ARG A 273 6.19 18.53 29.08
N ALA A 274 6.85 18.29 27.95
CA ALA A 274 7.51 17.04 27.62
C ALA A 274 8.76 16.76 28.48
N ALA A 275 9.28 17.74 29.23
CA ALA A 275 10.34 17.56 30.22
C ALA A 275 9.81 17.06 31.59
N ARG A 276 8.49 17.11 31.81
CA ARG A 276 7.82 16.68 33.05
C ARG A 276 7.08 15.35 32.89
N LEU A 277 7.19 14.72 31.72
CA LEU A 277 6.50 13.48 31.39
C LEU A 277 7.53 12.38 31.12
N ASP A 278 7.28 11.20 31.66
CA ASP A 278 8.03 9.98 31.34
C ASP A 278 7.52 9.31 30.05
N ALA A 279 6.47 9.87 29.43
CA ALA A 279 5.83 9.38 28.21
C ALA A 279 5.74 10.47 27.13
N ILE A 280 5.53 10.05 25.89
CA ILE A 280 5.42 10.95 24.73
C ILE A 280 3.98 11.45 24.59
N ASP A 281 3.80 12.77 24.72
CA ASP A 281 2.54 13.47 24.48
C ASP A 281 2.38 13.84 23.00
N ARG A 282 1.96 12.88 22.18
CA ARG A 282 1.75 13.05 20.73
C ARG A 282 0.69 14.11 20.43
N ASP A 283 -0.42 14.09 21.17
CA ASP A 283 -1.54 15.02 20.95
C ASP A 283 -1.13 16.46 21.26
N GLY A 284 -0.39 16.69 22.36
CA GLY A 284 0.14 18.01 22.70
C GLY A 284 1.16 18.52 21.68
N ALA A 285 2.07 17.65 21.24
CA ALA A 285 3.05 17.98 20.21
C ALA A 285 2.37 18.33 18.87
N TRP A 286 1.43 17.49 18.41
CA TRP A 286 0.69 17.71 17.17
C TRP A 286 -0.15 18.98 17.22
N ALA A 287 -0.85 19.23 18.33
CA ALA A 287 -1.64 20.45 18.51
C ALA A 287 -0.82 21.72 18.30
N ALA A 288 0.37 21.78 18.90
CA ALA A 288 1.25 22.93 18.80
C ALA A 288 1.87 23.05 17.40
N LYS A 289 2.34 21.92 16.82
CA LYS A 289 2.89 21.89 15.45
C LYS A 289 1.83 22.34 14.45
N ARG A 290 0.61 21.78 14.50
CA ARG A 290 -0.51 22.16 13.64
C ARG A 290 -0.78 23.67 13.71
N ALA A 291 -0.89 24.22 14.92
CA ALA A 291 -1.13 25.66 15.10
C ALA A 291 -0.02 26.54 14.52
N ALA A 292 1.23 26.07 14.49
CA ALA A 292 2.32 26.77 13.82
C ALA A 292 2.26 26.56 12.29
N LEU A 293 2.05 25.34 11.83
CA LEU A 293 1.97 24.96 10.42
C LEU A 293 0.84 25.69 9.69
N GLU A 294 -0.32 25.91 10.32
CA GLU A 294 -1.42 26.72 9.77
C GLU A 294 -1.01 28.19 9.57
N LEU A 295 -0.10 28.73 10.40
CA LEU A 295 0.44 30.07 10.18
C LEU A 295 1.42 30.09 9.01
N LEU A 296 2.24 29.04 8.86
CA LEU A 296 3.22 28.92 7.77
C LEU A 296 2.54 28.68 6.42
N HIS A 297 1.48 27.88 6.36
CA HIS A 297 0.74 27.60 5.12
C HIS A 297 0.20 28.86 4.44
N ARG A 298 -0.10 29.90 5.24
CA ARG A 298 -0.57 31.21 4.78
C ARG A 298 0.54 32.14 4.30
N VAL A 299 1.81 31.81 4.56
CA VAL A 299 2.94 32.61 4.07
C VAL A 299 3.06 32.41 2.56
N PRO A 300 3.09 33.49 1.75
CA PRO A 300 3.26 33.37 0.32
C PRO A 300 4.54 32.63 -0.03
N ARG A 301 4.42 31.59 -0.86
CA ARG A 301 5.56 30.86 -1.41
C ARG A 301 6.21 31.68 -2.51
N SER A 302 7.52 31.52 -2.69
CA SER A 302 8.20 32.03 -3.88
C SER A 302 7.70 31.32 -5.15
N ALA A 303 7.92 31.92 -6.32
CA ALA A 303 7.46 31.32 -7.58
C ALA A 303 8.02 29.90 -7.81
N GLY A 304 9.29 29.66 -7.48
CA GLY A 304 9.89 28.33 -7.61
C GLY A 304 9.33 27.30 -6.62
N ARG A 305 9.00 27.74 -5.40
CA ARG A 305 8.35 26.90 -4.38
C ARG A 305 6.93 26.52 -4.79
N GLU A 306 6.19 27.48 -5.35
CA GLU A 306 4.84 27.21 -5.87
C GLU A 306 4.87 26.21 -7.03
N LEU A 307 5.80 26.36 -7.99
CA LEU A 307 5.98 25.38 -9.07
C LEU A 307 6.34 23.99 -8.54
N SER A 308 7.20 23.91 -7.51
CA SER A 308 7.58 22.64 -6.88
C SER A 308 6.39 21.97 -6.18
N TYR A 309 5.54 22.75 -5.50
CA TYR A 309 4.32 22.24 -4.90
C TYR A 309 3.32 21.73 -5.95
N GLN A 310 3.12 22.46 -7.05
CA GLN A 310 2.25 21.98 -8.14
C GLN A 310 2.80 20.71 -8.81
N ALA A 311 4.12 20.60 -8.98
CA ALA A 311 4.75 19.38 -9.48
C ALA A 311 4.56 18.19 -8.52
N PHE A 312 4.68 18.41 -7.20
CA PHE A 312 4.37 17.40 -6.19
C PHE A 312 2.91 16.92 -6.31
N ARG A 313 1.95 17.85 -6.40
CA ARG A 313 0.53 17.52 -6.54
C ARG A 313 0.25 16.71 -7.81
N ALA A 314 0.80 17.13 -8.95
CA ALA A 314 0.64 16.42 -10.21
C ALA A 314 1.23 15.00 -10.17
N ARG A 315 2.37 14.83 -9.50
CA ARG A 315 3.06 13.55 -9.32
C ARG A 315 2.30 12.58 -8.42
N GLU A 316 1.73 13.07 -7.32
CA GLU A 316 0.99 12.21 -6.39
C GLU A 316 -0.45 11.92 -6.85
N GLY A 317 -1.04 12.84 -7.62
CA GLY A 317 -2.32 12.67 -8.31
C GLY A 317 -3.52 12.48 -7.38
N GLY A 318 -4.53 11.77 -7.87
CA GLY A 318 -5.82 11.59 -7.18
C GLY A 318 -5.70 10.99 -5.77
N ALA A 319 -4.72 10.11 -5.53
CA ALA A 319 -4.54 9.53 -4.20
C ALA A 319 -4.15 10.57 -3.12
N LEU A 320 -3.40 11.62 -3.49
CA LEU A 320 -3.12 12.72 -2.57
C LEU A 320 -4.39 13.53 -2.30
N ASP A 321 -5.23 13.70 -3.32
CA ASP A 321 -6.52 14.37 -3.18
C ASP A 321 -7.44 13.58 -2.24
N ASP A 322 -7.58 12.28 -2.45
CA ASP A 322 -8.39 11.39 -1.61
C ASP A 322 -7.91 11.42 -0.15
N PHE A 323 -6.61 11.29 0.10
CA PHE A 323 -6.05 11.38 1.44
C PHE A 323 -6.32 12.73 2.11
N ALA A 324 -6.08 13.84 1.39
CA ALA A 324 -6.29 15.17 1.93
C ALA A 324 -7.77 15.49 2.20
N ILE A 325 -8.66 15.01 1.32
CA ILE A 325 -10.12 15.12 1.50
C ILE A 325 -10.56 14.28 2.70
N TRP A 326 -10.07 13.04 2.82
CA TRP A 326 -10.33 12.19 3.98
C TRP A 326 -9.89 12.86 5.28
N CYS A 327 -8.70 13.48 5.32
CA CYS A 327 -8.24 14.21 6.51
C CYS A 327 -9.21 15.35 6.89
N ALA A 328 -9.67 16.14 5.91
CA ALA A 328 -10.64 17.21 6.16
C ALA A 328 -12.02 16.69 6.60
N LEU A 329 -12.47 15.55 6.04
CA LEU A 329 -13.69 14.87 6.47
C LEU A 329 -13.57 14.33 7.90
N ALA A 330 -12.45 13.68 8.22
CA ALA A 330 -12.17 13.11 9.52
C ALA A 330 -12.11 14.17 10.63
N GLU A 331 -11.57 15.36 10.34
CA GLU A 331 -11.60 16.48 11.29
C GLU A 331 -13.02 16.96 11.62
N LYS A 332 -13.96 16.84 10.66
CA LYS A 332 -15.33 17.30 10.82
C LYS A 332 -16.25 16.24 11.41
N HIS A 333 -16.09 14.99 11.01
CA HIS A 333 -17.01 13.89 11.30
C HIS A 333 -16.42 12.82 12.24
N GLY A 334 -15.15 12.94 12.61
CA GLY A 334 -14.39 11.86 13.26
C GLY A 334 -13.78 10.91 12.22
N ALA A 335 -12.78 10.12 12.62
CA ALA A 335 -12.04 9.26 11.70
C ALA A 335 -12.88 8.10 11.14
N ASP A 336 -13.95 7.67 11.82
CA ASP A 336 -14.77 6.55 11.38
C ASP A 336 -15.71 6.89 10.22
N TRP A 337 -15.22 6.60 9.00
CA TRP A 337 -15.94 6.89 7.77
C TRP A 337 -17.25 6.12 7.62
N HIS A 338 -17.43 4.97 8.30
CA HIS A 338 -18.69 4.23 8.29
C HIS A 338 -19.84 5.02 8.93
N SER A 339 -19.51 5.95 9.84
CA SER A 339 -20.48 6.82 10.51
C SER A 339 -20.81 8.10 9.75
N TRP A 340 -20.10 8.39 8.65
CA TRP A 340 -20.31 9.60 7.86
C TRP A 340 -21.63 9.54 7.07
N PRO A 341 -22.18 10.67 6.62
CA PRO A 341 -23.28 10.68 5.67
C PRO A 341 -22.96 9.81 4.45
N GLN A 342 -23.94 9.02 3.97
CA GLN A 342 -23.76 8.08 2.85
C GLN A 342 -23.13 8.71 1.60
N SER A 343 -23.42 9.99 1.32
CA SER A 343 -22.83 10.75 0.21
C SER A 343 -21.34 11.07 0.35
N LEU A 344 -20.72 10.68 1.47
CA LEU A 344 -19.30 10.89 1.80
C LEU A 344 -18.57 9.57 2.12
N GLN A 345 -19.28 8.44 2.19
CA GLN A 345 -18.70 7.16 2.60
C GLN A 345 -17.83 6.50 1.52
N HIS A 346 -17.91 6.95 0.27
CA HIS A 346 -17.10 6.45 -0.84
C HIS A 346 -16.38 7.61 -1.52
N PRO A 347 -15.08 7.50 -1.89
CA PRO A 347 -14.31 8.59 -2.52
C PRO A 347 -14.97 9.17 -3.77
N HIS A 348 -15.58 8.30 -4.60
CA HIS A 348 -16.32 8.70 -5.80
C HIS A 348 -17.77 9.15 -5.57
N ALA A 349 -18.25 9.27 -4.33
CA ALA A 349 -19.60 9.77 -4.06
C ALA A 349 -19.71 11.28 -4.34
N SER A 350 -20.87 11.72 -4.85
CA SER A 350 -21.09 13.10 -5.29
C SER A 350 -20.93 14.15 -4.18
N GLY A 351 -21.16 13.77 -2.92
CA GLY A 351 -20.97 14.66 -1.78
C GLY A 351 -19.51 15.00 -1.51
N VAL A 352 -18.56 14.14 -1.91
CA VAL A 352 -17.13 14.31 -1.67
C VAL A 352 -16.57 15.49 -2.45
N ALA A 353 -16.89 15.59 -3.75
CA ALA A 353 -16.45 16.69 -4.59
C ALA A 353 -16.98 18.05 -4.08
N ALA A 354 -18.27 18.11 -3.73
CA ALA A 354 -18.88 19.32 -3.17
C ALA A 354 -18.28 19.69 -1.80
N PHE A 355 -17.94 18.69 -0.98
CA PHE A 355 -17.24 18.92 0.28
C PHE A 355 -15.84 19.48 0.05
N ALA A 356 -15.07 18.89 -0.86
CA ALA A 356 -13.70 19.29 -1.18
C ALA A 356 -13.63 20.74 -1.71
N GLU A 357 -14.58 21.14 -2.56
CA GLU A 357 -14.68 22.52 -3.06
C GLU A 357 -14.97 23.51 -1.91
N LYS A 358 -15.96 23.19 -1.07
CA LYS A 358 -16.35 24.02 0.07
C LYS A 358 -15.24 24.15 1.12
N HIS A 359 -14.40 23.14 1.28
CA HIS A 359 -13.34 23.05 2.28
C HIS A 359 -11.93 23.10 1.66
N SER A 360 -11.78 23.76 0.51
CA SER A 360 -10.57 23.77 -0.31
C SER A 360 -9.29 24.20 0.42
N GLU A 361 -9.34 25.19 1.31
CA GLU A 361 -8.18 25.62 2.12
C GLU A 361 -7.70 24.50 3.07
N THR A 362 -8.64 23.79 3.72
CA THR A 362 -8.32 22.68 4.63
C THR A 362 -7.77 21.47 3.87
N VAL A 363 -8.34 21.16 2.71
CA VAL A 363 -7.82 20.08 1.86
C VAL A 363 -6.42 20.45 1.36
N ASP A 364 -6.21 21.68 0.88
CA ASP A 364 -4.88 22.14 0.44
C ASP A 364 -3.85 22.13 1.58
N PHE A 365 -4.26 22.45 2.82
CA PHE A 365 -3.38 22.34 3.98
C PHE A 365 -2.84 20.92 4.15
N HIS A 366 -3.69 19.89 4.08
CA HIS A 366 -3.26 18.49 4.19
C HIS A 366 -2.38 18.04 3.01
N ARG A 367 -2.65 18.51 1.79
CA ARG A 367 -1.75 18.29 0.63
C ARG A 367 -0.38 18.92 0.87
N TRP A 368 -0.37 20.16 1.34
CA TRP A 368 0.84 20.91 1.63
C TRP A 368 1.67 20.25 2.73
N LEU A 369 1.05 19.69 3.77
CA LEU A 369 1.76 18.93 4.80
C LEU A 369 2.53 17.74 4.23
N GLN A 370 1.91 16.97 3.31
CA GLN A 370 2.59 15.85 2.66
C GLN A 370 3.74 16.31 1.76
N TRP A 371 3.61 17.46 1.11
CA TRP A 371 4.71 18.06 0.36
C TRP A 371 5.88 18.47 1.27
N GLN A 372 5.62 19.09 2.42
CA GLN A 372 6.70 19.43 3.37
C GLN A 372 7.39 18.16 3.90
N LEU A 373 6.65 17.07 4.11
CA LEU A 373 7.21 15.79 4.53
C LEU A 373 8.09 15.18 3.43
N ASP A 374 7.64 15.21 2.18
CA ASP A 374 8.40 14.75 1.00
C ASP A 374 9.76 15.46 0.93
N GLU A 375 9.79 16.79 1.10
CA GLU A 375 11.04 17.56 1.06
C GLU A 375 11.96 17.30 2.24
N GLN A 376 11.42 17.21 3.46
CA GLN A 376 12.23 16.92 4.63
C GLN A 376 12.79 15.49 4.58
N LEU A 377 12.03 14.51 4.11
CA LEU A 377 12.51 13.14 3.89
C LEU A 377 13.60 13.08 2.81
N ALA A 378 13.43 13.79 1.69
CA ALA A 378 14.46 13.92 0.66
C ALA A 378 15.77 14.49 1.25
N SER A 379 15.64 15.51 2.10
CA SER A 379 16.77 16.13 2.79
C SER A 379 17.47 15.16 3.74
N VAL A 380 16.72 14.40 4.55
CA VAL A 380 17.26 13.37 5.46
C VAL A 380 18.09 12.36 4.67
N GLN A 381 17.52 11.74 3.64
CA GLN A 381 18.19 10.70 2.87
C GLN A 381 19.45 11.24 2.18
N SER A 382 19.35 12.44 1.58
CA SER A 382 20.49 13.11 0.94
C SER A 382 21.63 13.38 1.93
N GLN A 383 21.31 13.85 3.14
CA GLN A 383 22.30 14.14 4.18
C GLN A 383 22.93 12.87 4.77
N ALA A 384 22.13 11.82 5.01
CA ALA A 384 22.62 10.53 5.47
C ALA A 384 23.66 9.94 4.50
N VAL A 385 23.33 9.93 3.20
CA VAL A 385 24.25 9.47 2.15
C VAL A 385 25.51 10.34 2.08
N ARG A 386 25.37 11.67 2.11
CA ARG A 386 26.52 12.60 2.06
C ARG A 386 27.44 12.46 3.28
N ALA A 387 26.89 12.07 4.43
CA ALA A 387 27.66 11.79 5.63
C ALA A 387 28.43 10.45 5.58
N GLY A 388 28.23 9.65 4.53
CA GLY A 388 28.96 8.41 4.27
C GLY A 388 28.15 7.12 4.39
N MET A 389 26.85 7.20 4.67
CA MET A 389 26.00 6.01 4.72
C MET A 389 25.86 5.36 3.33
N ALA A 390 26.13 4.05 3.23
CA ALA A 390 25.96 3.32 1.98
C ALA A 390 24.49 3.22 1.54
N LEU A 391 23.59 2.99 2.49
CA LEU A 391 22.14 2.92 2.26
C LEU A 391 21.45 4.23 2.64
N GLY A 392 21.76 4.77 3.82
CA GLY A 392 21.02 5.90 4.39
C GLY A 392 19.85 5.42 5.26
N VAL A 393 18.68 6.03 5.12
CA VAL A 393 17.51 5.65 5.93
C VAL A 393 16.89 4.37 5.38
N MET A 394 16.66 3.42 6.27
CA MET A 394 15.85 2.25 6.00
C MET A 394 14.48 2.46 6.64
N HIS A 395 13.43 2.49 5.82
CA HIS A 395 12.06 2.62 6.32
C HIS A 395 11.50 1.26 6.74
N ASP A 396 10.43 1.28 7.50
CA ASP A 396 9.69 0.08 7.91
C ASP A 396 8.24 0.17 7.40
N LEU A 397 7.80 -0.87 6.70
CA LEU A 397 6.48 -0.95 6.08
C LEU A 397 5.56 -1.82 6.93
N ALA A 398 4.54 -1.20 7.53
CA ALA A 398 3.52 -1.91 8.30
C ALA A 398 2.66 -2.83 7.42
N VAL A 399 2.09 -3.87 8.03
CA VAL A 399 1.30 -4.91 7.37
C VAL A 399 0.04 -4.36 6.70
N GLY A 400 -0.67 -3.46 7.37
CA GLY A 400 -1.95 -2.95 6.92
C GLY A 400 -2.27 -1.57 7.47
N VAL A 401 -3.56 -1.22 7.44
CA VAL A 401 -4.07 0.09 7.85
C VAL A 401 -5.21 -0.07 8.84
N HIS A 402 -5.51 0.99 9.57
CA HIS A 402 -6.69 1.07 10.43
C HIS A 402 -7.96 0.89 9.56
N PRO A 403 -8.95 0.09 9.97
CA PRO A 403 -10.18 -0.17 9.18
C PRO A 403 -11.01 1.09 8.91
N ASN A 404 -10.91 2.06 9.82
CA ASN A 404 -11.54 3.38 9.68
C ASN A 404 -10.64 4.41 8.98
N GLY A 405 -9.46 4.02 8.50
CA GLY A 405 -8.45 4.94 8.00
C GLY A 405 -8.69 5.50 6.61
N ALA A 406 -7.77 6.36 6.18
CA ALA A 406 -7.78 7.02 4.88
C ALA A 406 -7.66 6.02 3.74
N ASP A 407 -6.73 5.07 3.84
CA ASP A 407 -6.56 4.03 2.81
C ASP A 407 -7.76 3.06 2.82
N ALA A 408 -8.35 2.78 3.98
CA ALA A 408 -9.54 1.92 4.06
C ALA A 408 -10.76 2.56 3.37
N TRP A 409 -10.90 3.89 3.46
CA TRP A 409 -11.92 4.64 2.72
C TRP A 409 -11.57 4.79 1.23
N ALA A 410 -10.34 5.22 0.90
CA ALA A 410 -9.95 5.52 -0.47
C ALA A 410 -9.79 4.25 -1.34
N LEU A 411 -9.39 3.13 -0.73
CA LEU A 411 -9.08 1.87 -1.41
C LEU A 411 -10.10 0.76 -1.09
N GLN A 412 -11.30 1.13 -0.63
CA GLN A 412 -12.33 0.17 -0.23
C GLN A 412 -12.70 -0.85 -1.32
N ASP A 413 -12.55 -0.50 -2.60
CA ASP A 413 -12.86 -1.38 -3.74
C ASP A 413 -11.80 -2.47 -3.97
N VAL A 414 -10.59 -2.29 -3.43
CA VAL A 414 -9.47 -3.25 -3.54
C VAL A 414 -9.09 -3.87 -2.19
N LEU A 415 -9.84 -3.58 -1.13
CA LEU A 415 -9.70 -4.18 0.20
C LEU A 415 -10.88 -5.11 0.49
N ALA A 416 -10.67 -6.11 1.33
CA ALA A 416 -11.72 -7.03 1.74
C ALA A 416 -12.33 -6.51 3.03
N LEU A 417 -13.57 -6.05 2.95
CA LEU A 417 -14.35 -5.63 4.12
C LEU A 417 -15.08 -6.85 4.72
N GLY A 418 -15.40 -6.79 6.01
CA GLY A 418 -16.04 -7.90 6.76
C GLY A 418 -15.09 -9.02 7.20
N VAL A 419 -13.78 -8.83 6.99
CA VAL A 419 -12.69 -9.69 7.46
C VAL A 419 -11.54 -8.82 7.95
N THR A 420 -10.76 -9.33 8.89
CA THR A 420 -9.53 -8.69 9.37
C THR A 420 -8.32 -9.60 9.19
N ALA A 421 -7.16 -8.99 9.02
CA ALA A 421 -5.89 -9.68 9.03
C ALA A 421 -5.45 -9.98 10.47
N GLY A 422 -4.79 -11.12 10.65
CA GLY A 422 -4.25 -11.52 11.93
C GLY A 422 -3.20 -12.61 11.83
N ALA A 423 -3.11 -13.41 12.88
CA ALA A 423 -2.30 -14.63 12.92
C ALA A 423 -3.09 -15.77 13.58
N PRO A 424 -2.89 -17.02 13.13
CA PRO A 424 -3.43 -18.18 13.84
C PRO A 424 -2.78 -18.30 15.23
N PRO A 425 -3.33 -19.15 16.11
CA PRO A 425 -2.67 -19.52 17.37
C PRO A 425 -1.22 -19.95 17.16
N ASP A 426 -0.34 -19.50 18.05
CA ASP A 426 1.08 -19.88 18.09
C ASP A 426 1.54 -20.27 19.51
N GLU A 427 2.82 -20.61 19.65
CA GLU A 427 3.42 -21.05 20.93
C GLU A 427 3.35 -19.95 22.02
N PHE A 428 3.40 -18.67 21.64
CA PHE A 428 3.39 -17.53 22.56
C PHE A 428 1.98 -16.98 22.78
N ASN A 429 1.15 -16.97 21.74
CA ASN A 429 -0.23 -16.52 21.77
C ASN A 429 -1.17 -17.62 21.29
N GLN A 430 -1.62 -18.43 22.24
CA GLN A 430 -2.50 -19.58 22.01
C GLN A 430 -3.93 -19.19 21.56
N LEU A 431 -4.30 -17.92 21.65
CA LEU A 431 -5.58 -17.40 21.15
C LEU A 431 -5.47 -16.86 19.72
N GLY A 432 -4.26 -16.83 19.16
CA GLY A 432 -3.97 -16.12 17.92
C GLY A 432 -4.06 -14.60 18.11
N GLN A 433 -4.00 -13.88 17.00
CA GLN A 433 -3.98 -12.42 17.01
C GLN A 433 -4.94 -11.88 15.96
N ASP A 434 -5.74 -10.88 16.33
CA ASP A 434 -6.46 -10.03 15.39
C ASP A 434 -5.75 -8.69 15.34
N TRP A 435 -5.27 -8.30 14.16
CA TRP A 435 -4.60 -7.03 13.94
C TRP A 435 -5.56 -5.95 13.42
N SER A 436 -6.86 -6.26 13.25
CA SER A 436 -7.96 -5.38 12.80
C SER A 436 -7.87 -4.82 11.38
N GLN A 437 -6.79 -5.11 10.66
CA GLN A 437 -6.51 -4.48 9.36
C GLN A 437 -7.34 -5.13 8.25
N PRO A 438 -8.03 -4.37 7.37
CA PRO A 438 -8.66 -4.94 6.19
C PRO A 438 -7.55 -5.40 5.22
N PRO A 439 -7.56 -6.66 4.79
CA PRO A 439 -6.54 -7.17 3.88
C PRO A 439 -6.83 -6.76 2.43
N TRP A 440 -5.80 -6.77 1.56
CA TRP A 440 -6.01 -6.60 0.12
C TRP A 440 -6.91 -7.71 -0.43
N ARG A 441 -7.83 -7.37 -1.33
CA ARG A 441 -8.55 -8.36 -2.15
C ARG A 441 -7.64 -8.85 -3.27
N PRO A 442 -7.21 -10.12 -3.27
CA PRO A 442 -6.27 -10.61 -4.29
C PRO A 442 -6.79 -10.46 -5.72
N ASP A 443 -8.08 -10.76 -5.92
CA ASP A 443 -8.75 -10.67 -7.21
C ASP A 443 -8.86 -9.23 -7.73
N ARG A 444 -9.24 -8.29 -6.85
CA ARG A 444 -9.35 -6.87 -7.22
C ARG A 444 -7.99 -6.22 -7.44
N LEU A 445 -6.99 -6.62 -6.67
CA LEU A 445 -5.63 -6.07 -6.83
C LEU A 445 -5.04 -6.47 -8.19
N ASP A 446 -5.29 -7.71 -8.63
CA ASP A 446 -4.92 -8.17 -9.97
C ASP A 446 -5.73 -7.46 -11.07
N GLU A 447 -7.04 -7.30 -10.89
CA GLU A 447 -7.88 -6.51 -11.82
C GLU A 447 -7.43 -5.05 -11.96
N GLU A 448 -6.91 -4.46 -10.89
CA GLU A 448 -6.35 -3.11 -10.87
C GLU A 448 -4.87 -3.04 -11.28
N GLU A 449 -4.35 -4.09 -11.93
CA GLU A 449 -2.97 -4.18 -12.42
C GLU A 449 -1.93 -3.90 -11.30
N TYR A 450 -2.26 -4.26 -10.05
CA TYR A 450 -1.50 -4.00 -8.84
C TYR A 450 -1.12 -2.52 -8.60
N ARG A 451 -1.77 -1.57 -9.27
CA ARG A 451 -1.44 -0.14 -9.20
C ARG A 451 -1.44 0.42 -7.77
N PRO A 452 -2.41 0.10 -6.88
CA PRO A 452 -2.39 0.57 -5.50
C PRO A 452 -1.16 0.07 -4.73
N PHE A 453 -0.79 -1.20 -4.91
CA PHE A 453 0.38 -1.80 -4.25
C PHE A 453 1.69 -1.22 -4.79
N ARG A 454 1.83 -1.06 -6.11
CA ARG A 454 2.95 -0.36 -6.74
C ARG A 454 3.11 1.06 -6.19
N ALA A 455 2.01 1.80 -6.07
CA ALA A 455 2.05 3.17 -5.57
C ALA A 455 2.52 3.24 -4.11
N LEU A 456 2.12 2.27 -3.29
CA LEU A 456 2.61 2.11 -1.91
C LEU A 456 4.12 1.85 -1.87
N ILE A 457 4.61 0.86 -2.62
CA ILE A 457 6.04 0.51 -2.64
C ILE A 457 6.89 1.68 -3.14
N ARG A 458 6.44 2.36 -4.21
CA ARG A 458 7.10 3.56 -4.73
C ARG A 458 7.16 4.69 -3.70
N ALA A 459 6.10 4.88 -2.90
CA ALA A 459 6.06 5.95 -1.89
C ALA A 459 7.05 5.69 -0.76
N VAL A 460 7.09 4.47 -0.21
CA VAL A 460 8.00 4.14 0.91
C VAL A 460 9.47 4.12 0.48
N LEU A 461 9.77 3.75 -0.77
CA LEU A 461 11.15 3.70 -1.29
C LEU A 461 11.67 5.04 -1.84
N ARG A 462 10.79 6.04 -2.05
CA ARG A 462 11.14 7.32 -2.70
C ARG A 462 12.36 8.01 -2.07
N HIS A 463 12.41 8.04 -0.73
CA HIS A 463 13.46 8.68 0.06
C HIS A 463 14.11 7.66 1.01
N ALA A 464 14.47 6.50 0.46
CA ALA A 464 14.99 5.37 1.22
C ALA A 464 16.27 4.79 0.59
N GLY A 465 17.11 4.19 1.43
CA GLY A 465 18.16 3.26 1.02
C GLY A 465 17.73 1.79 1.05
N GLY A 466 16.58 1.50 1.64
CA GLY A 466 16.02 0.17 1.79
C GLY A 466 14.71 0.20 2.59
N VAL A 467 14.03 -0.94 2.62
CA VAL A 467 12.76 -1.10 3.35
C VAL A 467 12.76 -2.43 4.11
N ARG A 468 12.36 -2.37 5.38
CA ARG A 468 11.95 -3.54 6.16
C ARG A 468 10.47 -3.78 5.86
N ILE A 469 10.12 -4.97 5.40
CA ILE A 469 8.72 -5.36 5.18
C ILE A 469 8.26 -6.18 6.37
N ASP A 470 7.38 -5.60 7.18
CA ASP A 470 6.79 -6.30 8.31
C ASP A 470 5.86 -7.41 7.80
N HIS A 471 5.91 -8.56 8.47
CA HIS A 471 5.16 -9.76 8.06
C HIS A 471 5.26 -10.08 6.55
N ILE A 472 6.48 -10.21 6.02
CA ILE A 472 6.73 -10.49 4.59
C ILE A 472 5.95 -11.70 4.02
N ILE A 473 5.56 -12.64 4.88
CA ILE A 473 4.71 -13.78 4.51
C ILE A 473 3.35 -13.31 3.95
N GLY A 474 2.87 -12.12 4.34
CA GLY A 474 1.68 -11.48 3.80
C GLY A 474 1.70 -11.24 2.29
N LEU A 475 2.88 -11.25 1.65
CA LEU A 475 3.00 -11.21 0.18
C LEU A 475 2.69 -12.56 -0.50
N PHE A 476 2.63 -13.65 0.28
CA PHE A 476 2.27 -14.99 -0.19
C PHE A 476 0.87 -15.41 0.26
N ARG A 477 0.56 -15.15 1.53
CA ARG A 477 -0.72 -15.49 2.16
C ARG A 477 -0.91 -14.70 3.44
N LEU A 478 -2.16 -14.44 3.79
CA LEU A 478 -2.49 -13.76 5.04
C LEU A 478 -3.63 -14.50 5.76
N TRP A 479 -3.58 -14.50 7.08
CA TRP A 479 -4.62 -15.11 7.92
C TRP A 479 -5.79 -14.14 8.03
N TRP A 480 -6.92 -14.51 7.43
CA TRP A 480 -8.15 -13.73 7.42
C TRP A 480 -9.11 -14.27 8.47
N ILE A 481 -9.64 -13.37 9.29
CA ILE A 481 -10.57 -13.65 10.37
C ILE A 481 -11.90 -12.98 10.01
N PRO A 482 -13.01 -13.73 9.88
CA PRO A 482 -14.33 -13.12 9.71
C PRO A 482 -14.67 -12.15 10.83
N GLU A 483 -15.33 -11.04 10.49
CA GLU A 483 -15.77 -10.06 11.49
C GLU A 483 -16.62 -10.72 12.58
N GLY A 484 -16.30 -10.43 13.84
CA GLY A 484 -16.96 -11.02 15.02
C GLY A 484 -16.50 -12.43 15.39
N ALA A 485 -15.64 -13.08 14.59
CA ALA A 485 -15.04 -14.38 14.91
C ALA A 485 -13.72 -14.21 15.70
N PRO A 486 -13.34 -15.19 16.54
CA PRO A 486 -12.03 -15.19 17.18
C PRO A 486 -10.91 -15.54 16.18
N PRO A 487 -9.64 -15.18 16.44
CA PRO A 487 -8.52 -15.53 15.55
C PRO A 487 -8.33 -17.03 15.31
N THR A 488 -8.82 -17.88 16.23
CA THR A 488 -8.85 -19.34 16.08
C THR A 488 -9.76 -19.82 14.94
N GLU A 489 -10.65 -18.97 14.43
CA GLU A 489 -11.63 -19.25 13.38
C GLU A 489 -11.31 -18.54 12.06
N GLY A 490 -10.05 -18.17 11.83
CA GLY A 490 -9.58 -17.66 10.55
C GLY A 490 -9.15 -18.75 9.55
N THR A 491 -8.67 -18.31 8.40
CA THR A 491 -8.02 -19.16 7.39
C THR A 491 -7.00 -18.37 6.56
N TYR A 492 -6.09 -19.05 5.88
CA TYR A 492 -5.18 -18.42 4.94
C TYR A 492 -5.85 -18.12 3.59
N VAL A 493 -5.70 -16.89 3.13
CA VAL A 493 -5.97 -16.49 1.74
C VAL A 493 -4.65 -16.22 1.04
N ARG A 494 -4.47 -16.80 -0.16
CA ARG A 494 -3.24 -16.67 -0.96
C ARG A 494 -3.23 -15.40 -1.79
N TYR A 495 -2.04 -14.84 -1.94
CA TYR A 495 -1.73 -13.77 -2.87
C TYR A 495 -0.85 -14.29 -3.99
N ASP A 496 -0.88 -13.59 -5.13
CA ASP A 496 0.10 -13.81 -6.18
C ASP A 496 1.45 -13.23 -5.74
N HIS A 497 2.29 -14.08 -5.18
CA HIS A 497 3.62 -13.72 -4.72
C HIS A 497 4.56 -13.39 -5.88
N GLU A 498 4.33 -13.90 -7.09
CA GLU A 498 5.12 -13.52 -8.26
C GLU A 498 4.92 -12.04 -8.58
N ALA A 499 3.66 -11.59 -8.58
CA ALA A 499 3.33 -10.18 -8.70
C ALA A 499 3.85 -9.36 -7.51
N MET A 500 3.49 -9.73 -6.29
CA MET A 500 3.73 -8.88 -5.12
C MET A 500 5.22 -8.78 -4.75
N ILE A 501 5.97 -9.89 -4.77
CA ILE A 501 7.42 -9.86 -4.49
C ILE A 501 8.16 -9.24 -5.67
N GLY A 502 7.74 -9.57 -6.89
CA GLY A 502 8.33 -8.99 -8.09
C GLY A 502 8.19 -7.47 -8.13
N ILE A 503 7.04 -6.91 -7.74
CA ILE A 503 6.83 -5.45 -7.62
C ILE A 503 7.64 -4.82 -6.49
N VAL A 504 7.93 -5.56 -5.41
CA VAL A 504 8.80 -5.08 -4.34
C VAL A 504 10.26 -5.02 -4.80
N ALA A 505 10.68 -5.98 -5.63
CA ALA A 505 12.03 -6.07 -6.14
C ALA A 505 12.31 -5.11 -7.31
N LEU A 506 11.28 -4.79 -8.11
CA LEU A 506 11.28 -3.84 -9.22
C LEU A 506 11.27 -2.38 -8.73
#